data_AF-A0AA41NC76-F1
#
_entry.id   AF-A0AA41NC76-F1
#
_cell.length_a   1.000
_cell.length_b   1.000
_cell.length_c   1.000
_cell.angle_alpha   90.00
_cell.angle_beta   90.00
_cell.angle_gamma   90.00
#
_symmetry.space_group_name_H-M   'P 1'
#
loop_
_entity.id
_entity.type
_entity.pdbx_description
1 polymer ?
#
loop_
_entity_poly.entity_id
_entity_poly.type
_entity_poly.pdbx_seq_one_letter_code
_entity_poly.pdbx_strand_id
1 'polypeptide(L)'
;MPVQGPLEKSLQSSSVSERQRNVEHKVSAIKNSVQMTEQDAKYLEDLQDEFDYRYKTIQTMDQGDKNNALMNQEVLTLQEMLNSLDFKRKETLSKMTQIVNETDLLMNSMLIEELQDWKRRQQIACIGGPLHNGLDQLQNCFTLLAESLFQLRRQLEKLEEQSTKMTYEGDPIPLQRMHLLERVTFLIYNLFKKLLIKLPELNYQVKVKASIDNNRRFVLCGTHVKAMSIEESSNGSLSVEFRHLVSLAEKLHGLFLSSQILHIFSNRPYGSGYFVKCFLDEIRDHMEE
;
A
#
# COMPACT_ATOMS: atom_id res chain seq x y z
N MET A 1 39.02 6.25 -15.42
CA MET A 1 38.01 5.54 -14.61
C MET A 1 38.65 4.23 -14.16
N PRO A 2 38.83 3.98 -12.84
CA PRO A 2 39.35 2.69 -12.42
C PRO A 2 38.30 1.62 -12.73
N VAL A 3 38.72 0.59 -13.47
CA VAL A 3 37.88 -0.54 -13.87
C VAL A 3 37.76 -1.45 -12.66
N GLN A 4 36.59 -1.45 -12.01
CA GLN A 4 36.30 -2.36 -10.88
C GLN A 4 36.54 -3.82 -11.29
N GLY A 5 37.26 -4.55 -10.44
CA GLY A 5 37.68 -5.93 -10.70
C GLY A 5 36.53 -6.94 -10.64
N PRO A 6 36.69 -8.16 -11.20
CA PRO A 6 35.66 -9.21 -11.18
C PRO A 6 35.17 -9.57 -9.77
N LEU A 7 36.07 -9.49 -8.77
CA LEU A 7 35.77 -9.78 -7.37
C LEU A 7 34.88 -8.70 -6.73
N GLU A 8 35.13 -7.42 -7.04
CA GLU A 8 34.32 -6.30 -6.53
C GLU A 8 32.90 -6.34 -7.10
N LYS A 9 32.75 -6.68 -8.40
CA LYS A 9 31.44 -6.90 -9.02
C LYS A 9 30.67 -8.07 -8.39
N SER A 10 31.36 -9.14 -8.00
CA SER A 10 30.75 -10.31 -7.35
C SER A 10 30.34 -10.04 -5.90
N LEU A 11 31.12 -9.26 -5.16
CA LEU A 11 30.78 -8.89 -3.77
C LEU A 11 29.62 -7.90 -3.74
N GLN A 12 29.59 -6.96 -4.69
CA GLN A 12 28.52 -5.96 -4.80
C GLN A 12 27.21 -6.56 -5.32
N SER A 13 27.25 -7.60 -6.17
CA SER A 13 26.04 -8.34 -6.55
C SER A 13 25.50 -9.22 -5.42
N SER A 14 26.39 -9.80 -4.59
CA SER A 14 26.00 -10.60 -3.42
C SER A 14 25.30 -9.77 -2.35
N SER A 15 25.84 -8.58 -2.01
CA SER A 15 25.26 -7.72 -0.98
C SER A 15 23.90 -7.14 -1.39
N VAL A 16 23.73 -6.77 -2.67
CA VAL A 16 22.44 -6.32 -3.23
C VAL A 16 21.40 -7.44 -3.17
N SER A 17 21.79 -8.68 -3.47
CA SER A 17 20.90 -9.86 -3.37
C SER A 17 20.46 -10.17 -1.93
N GLU A 18 21.35 -9.97 -0.96
CA GLU A 18 21.03 -10.16 0.46
C GLU A 18 20.07 -9.08 0.98
N ARG A 19 20.32 -7.82 0.61
CA ARG A 19 19.46 -6.69 0.96
C ARG A 19 18.04 -6.85 0.39
N GLN A 20 17.93 -7.27 -0.87
CA GLN A 20 16.64 -7.56 -1.53
C GLN A 20 15.87 -8.67 -0.79
N ARG A 21 16.54 -9.77 -0.44
CA ARG A 21 15.92 -10.87 0.34
C ARG A 21 15.43 -10.40 1.71
N ASN A 22 16.18 -9.53 2.38
CA ASN A 22 15.77 -8.98 3.67
C ASN A 22 14.48 -8.15 3.54
N VAL A 23 14.35 -7.34 2.48
CA VAL A 23 13.10 -6.61 2.19
C VAL A 23 11.94 -7.58 2.00
N GLU A 24 12.10 -8.61 1.15
CA GLU A 24 11.08 -9.61 0.87
C GLU A 24 10.63 -10.36 2.13
N HIS A 25 11.57 -10.75 2.99
CA HIS A 25 11.29 -11.38 4.27
C HIS A 25 10.50 -10.47 5.20
N LYS A 26 10.85 -9.18 5.30
CA LYS A 26 10.10 -8.24 6.15
C LYS A 26 8.70 -7.95 5.62
N VAL A 27 8.53 -7.78 4.30
CA VAL A 27 7.20 -7.63 3.70
C VAL A 27 6.32 -8.85 4.02
N SER A 28 6.89 -10.05 3.90
CA SER A 28 6.18 -11.30 4.19
C SER A 28 5.83 -11.43 5.67
N ALA A 29 6.72 -11.02 6.58
CA ALA A 29 6.46 -11.00 8.01
C ALA A 29 5.31 -10.06 8.37
N ILE A 30 5.29 -8.84 7.81
CA ILE A 30 4.20 -7.88 7.99
C ILE A 30 2.87 -8.47 7.50
N LYS A 31 2.86 -9.08 6.31
CA LYS A 31 1.67 -9.74 5.76
C LYS A 31 1.13 -10.82 6.71
N ASN A 32 2.01 -11.67 7.24
CA ASN A 32 1.62 -12.71 8.18
C ASN A 32 1.05 -12.10 9.48
N SER A 33 1.68 -11.04 10.01
CA SER A 33 1.19 -10.33 11.20
C SER A 33 -0.21 -9.75 10.98
N VAL A 34 -0.48 -9.16 9.81
CA VAL A 34 -1.82 -8.67 9.43
C VAL A 34 -2.86 -9.79 9.35
N GLN A 35 -2.48 -10.98 8.86
CA GLN A 35 -3.36 -12.15 8.87
C GLN A 35 -3.65 -12.65 10.28
N MET A 36 -2.67 -12.61 11.19
CA MET A 36 -2.88 -12.98 12.58
C MET A 36 -3.83 -12.00 13.28
N THR A 37 -3.71 -10.69 13.03
CA THR A 37 -4.65 -9.71 13.63
C THR A 37 -6.07 -9.84 13.05
N GLU A 38 -6.22 -10.35 11.83
CA GLU A 38 -7.54 -10.67 11.27
C GLU A 38 -8.22 -11.81 12.04
N GLN A 39 -7.45 -12.85 12.37
CA GLN A 39 -7.94 -13.96 13.18
C GLN A 39 -8.30 -13.50 14.60
N ASP A 40 -7.47 -12.63 15.20
CA ASP A 40 -7.76 -12.03 16.51
C ASP A 40 -9.05 -11.19 16.46
N ALA A 41 -9.28 -10.41 15.39
CA ALA A 41 -10.50 -9.60 15.22
C ALA A 41 -11.75 -10.45 15.01
N LYS A 42 -11.62 -11.59 14.32
CA LYS A 42 -12.71 -12.56 14.18
C LYS A 42 -13.05 -13.23 15.52
N TYR A 43 -12.04 -13.67 16.27
CA TYR A 43 -12.25 -14.23 17.60
C TYR A 43 -12.92 -13.23 18.56
N LEU A 44 -12.57 -11.95 18.44
CA LEU A 44 -13.21 -10.87 19.20
C LEU A 44 -14.69 -10.72 18.85
N GLU A 45 -15.06 -10.90 17.59
CA GLU A 45 -16.46 -10.96 17.13
C GLU A 45 -17.21 -12.10 17.81
N ASP A 46 -16.66 -13.31 17.76
CA ASP A 46 -17.28 -14.51 18.34
C ASP A 46 -17.50 -14.35 19.87
N LEU A 47 -16.52 -13.79 20.59
CA LEU A 47 -16.66 -13.47 22.02
C LEU A 47 -17.75 -12.44 22.31
N GLN A 48 -17.87 -11.44 21.42
CA GLN A 48 -18.85 -10.38 21.58
C GLN A 48 -20.27 -10.89 21.33
N ASP A 49 -20.45 -11.76 20.33
CA ASP A 49 -21.72 -12.40 20.03
C ASP A 49 -22.15 -13.35 21.16
N GLU A 50 -21.22 -14.11 21.77
CA GLU A 50 -21.53 -14.93 22.95
C GLU A 50 -21.97 -14.07 24.13
N PHE A 51 -21.27 -12.96 24.38
CA PHE A 51 -21.62 -12.02 25.45
C PHE A 51 -23.03 -11.45 25.22
N ASP A 52 -23.31 -10.96 24.01
CA ASP A 52 -24.61 -10.37 23.66
C ASP A 52 -25.75 -11.38 23.82
N TYR A 53 -25.54 -12.63 23.38
CA TYR A 53 -26.50 -13.72 23.56
C TYR A 53 -26.81 -13.99 25.03
N ARG A 54 -25.78 -14.13 25.88
CA ARG A 54 -25.95 -14.37 27.32
C ARG A 54 -26.62 -13.19 28.01
N TYR A 55 -26.19 -11.98 27.69
CA TYR A 55 -26.73 -10.74 28.25
C TYR A 55 -28.23 -10.59 27.95
N LYS A 56 -28.64 -10.82 26.70
CA LYS A 56 -30.06 -10.81 26.29
C LYS A 56 -30.86 -11.90 26.99
N THR A 57 -30.31 -13.10 27.12
CA THR A 57 -30.95 -14.22 27.83
C THR A 57 -31.30 -13.80 29.25
N ILE A 58 -30.35 -13.21 29.98
CA ILE A 58 -30.56 -12.72 31.35
C ILE A 58 -31.59 -11.59 31.42
N GLN A 59 -31.56 -10.65 30.47
CA GLN A 59 -32.53 -9.55 30.45
C GLN A 59 -33.98 -10.00 30.29
N THR A 60 -34.20 -11.08 29.53
CA THR A 60 -35.55 -11.61 29.25
C THR A 60 -36.15 -12.45 30.38
N MET A 61 -35.41 -12.73 31.46
CA MET A 61 -35.90 -13.52 32.60
C MET A 61 -36.86 -12.71 33.50
N ASP A 62 -37.94 -13.36 33.95
CA ASP A 62 -38.97 -12.77 34.81
C ASP A 62 -38.42 -12.34 36.19
N GLN A 63 -39.04 -11.31 36.77
CA GLN A 63 -38.58 -10.71 38.04
C GLN A 63 -38.60 -11.65 39.25
N GLY A 64 -39.37 -12.75 39.20
CA GLY A 64 -39.44 -13.76 40.25
C GLY A 64 -38.18 -14.62 40.41
N ASP A 65 -37.38 -14.78 39.34
CA ASP A 65 -36.19 -15.64 39.33
C ASP A 65 -34.88 -14.88 39.64
N LYS A 66 -34.94 -13.55 39.82
CA LYS A 66 -33.77 -12.66 39.93
C LYS A 66 -32.99 -12.79 41.25
N ASN A 67 -33.57 -13.42 42.27
CA ASN A 67 -32.94 -13.63 43.58
C ASN A 67 -32.24 -15.00 43.71
N ASN A 68 -31.96 -15.67 42.60
CA ASN A 68 -31.37 -17.00 42.60
C ASN A 68 -29.83 -16.95 42.52
N ALA A 69 -29.13 -17.86 43.22
CA ALA A 69 -27.66 -17.93 43.19
C ALA A 69 -27.10 -18.11 41.77
N LEU A 70 -27.88 -18.74 40.89
CA LEU A 70 -27.58 -18.89 39.46
C LEU A 70 -27.50 -17.54 38.72
N MET A 71 -28.34 -16.56 39.08
CA MET A 71 -28.31 -15.22 38.49
C MET A 71 -27.02 -14.49 38.84
N ASN A 72 -26.60 -14.58 40.10
CA ASN A 72 -25.33 -13.99 40.55
C ASN A 72 -24.13 -14.63 39.84
N GLN A 73 -24.19 -15.94 39.57
CA GLN A 73 -23.15 -16.65 38.84
C GLN A 73 -23.07 -16.20 37.37
N GLU A 74 -24.20 -16.07 36.67
CA GLU A 74 -24.22 -15.59 35.28
C GLU A 74 -23.74 -14.14 35.15
N VAL A 75 -24.06 -13.27 36.13
CA VAL A 75 -23.53 -11.90 36.16
C VAL A 75 -22.00 -11.89 36.32
N LEU A 76 -21.43 -12.78 37.14
CA LEU A 76 -19.98 -12.93 37.25
C LEU A 76 -19.37 -13.42 35.94
N THR A 77 -19.98 -14.40 35.27
CA THR A 77 -19.53 -14.90 33.97
C THR A 77 -19.54 -13.78 32.91
N LEU A 78 -20.60 -12.97 32.85
CA LEU A 78 -20.65 -11.81 31.95
C LEU A 78 -19.53 -10.81 32.25
N GLN A 79 -19.21 -10.56 33.52
CA GLN A 79 -18.11 -9.68 33.89
C GLN A 79 -16.76 -10.24 33.44
N GLU A 80 -16.52 -11.55 33.57
CA GLU A 80 -15.32 -12.21 33.08
C GLU A 80 -15.19 -12.13 31.56
N MET A 81 -16.30 -12.31 30.84
CA MET A 81 -16.36 -12.13 29.38
C MET A 81 -16.05 -10.69 28.97
N LEU A 82 -16.62 -9.70 29.68
CA LEU A 82 -16.37 -8.29 29.42
C LEU A 82 -14.89 -7.93 29.64
N ASN A 83 -14.28 -8.45 30.71
CA ASN A 83 -12.85 -8.27 30.98
C ASN A 83 -11.98 -8.92 29.89
N SER A 84 -12.40 -10.09 29.39
CA SER A 84 -11.72 -10.80 28.31
C SER A 84 -11.81 -10.05 26.99
N LEU A 85 -12.99 -9.49 26.67
CA LEU A 85 -13.22 -8.61 25.52
C LEU A 85 -12.32 -7.38 25.60
N ASP A 86 -12.27 -6.70 26.75
CA ASP A 86 -11.42 -5.52 26.94
C ASP A 86 -9.93 -5.84 26.75
N PHE A 87 -9.46 -6.92 27.35
CA PHE A 87 -8.09 -7.39 27.17
C PHE A 87 -7.79 -7.64 25.69
N LYS A 88 -8.69 -8.33 24.98
CA LYS A 88 -8.52 -8.64 23.56
C LYS A 88 -8.57 -7.41 22.67
N ARG A 89 -9.44 -6.44 22.94
CA ARG A 89 -9.46 -5.15 22.22
C ARG A 89 -8.12 -4.43 22.35
N LYS A 90 -7.56 -4.34 23.57
CA LYS A 90 -6.24 -3.73 23.82
C LYS A 90 -5.11 -4.48 23.12
N GLU A 91 -5.13 -5.82 23.21
CA GLU A 91 -4.13 -6.67 22.56
C GLU A 91 -4.14 -6.48 21.03
N THR A 92 -5.31 -6.55 20.40
CA THR A 92 -5.46 -6.38 18.94
C THR A 92 -4.97 -4.99 18.49
N LEU A 93 -5.38 -3.92 19.17
CA LEU A 93 -4.94 -2.55 18.85
C LEU A 93 -3.42 -2.37 19.01
N SER A 94 -2.83 -3.00 20.04
CA SER A 94 -1.38 -3.00 20.25
C SER A 94 -0.64 -3.68 19.09
N LYS A 95 -1.09 -4.88 18.67
CA LYS A 95 -0.52 -5.59 17.51
C LYS A 95 -0.66 -4.78 16.23
N MET A 96 -1.82 -4.18 15.97
CA MET A 96 -2.03 -3.30 14.82
C MET A 96 -1.08 -2.09 14.85
N THR A 97 -0.87 -1.49 16.02
CA THR A 97 0.10 -0.38 16.20
C THR A 97 1.51 -0.82 15.84
N GLN A 98 1.93 -2.00 16.27
CA GLN A 98 3.24 -2.56 15.93
C GLN A 98 3.38 -2.76 14.41
N ILE A 99 2.36 -3.32 13.75
CA ILE A 99 2.35 -3.51 12.29
C ILE A 99 2.52 -2.18 11.55
N VAL A 100 1.80 -1.14 11.98
CA VAL A 100 1.93 0.21 11.39
C VAL A 100 3.34 0.74 11.55
N ASN A 101 3.95 0.58 12.73
CA ASN A 101 5.32 1.03 13.00
C ASN A 101 6.35 0.27 12.13
N GLU A 102 6.23 -1.06 12.04
CA GLU A 102 7.10 -1.89 11.21
C GLU A 102 6.97 -1.55 9.73
N THR A 103 5.75 -1.27 9.27
CA THR A 103 5.46 -0.86 7.89
C THR A 103 6.08 0.50 7.57
N ASP A 104 5.95 1.47 8.46
CA ASP A 104 6.55 2.80 8.29
C ASP A 104 8.08 2.73 8.20
N LEU A 105 8.69 1.96 9.11
CA LEU A 105 10.14 1.72 9.10
C LEU A 105 10.59 1.04 7.80
N LEU A 106 9.92 -0.03 7.38
CA LEU A 106 10.25 -0.75 6.15
C LEU A 106 10.14 0.17 4.92
N MET A 107 9.07 0.95 4.87
CA MET A 107 8.81 1.86 3.76
C MET A 107 9.86 2.97 3.68
N ASN A 108 10.25 3.56 4.82
CA ASN A 108 11.13 4.73 4.85
C ASN A 108 12.62 4.39 4.86
N SER A 109 13.02 3.19 5.28
CA SER A 109 14.43 2.80 5.34
C SER A 109 14.84 1.85 4.23
N MET A 110 14.06 0.80 3.94
CA MET A 110 14.53 -0.25 3.03
C MET A 110 13.96 -0.11 1.62
N LEU A 111 12.65 0.11 1.49
CA LEU A 111 12.00 0.17 0.18
C LEU A 111 12.38 1.43 -0.62
N ILE A 112 12.57 2.57 0.05
CA ILE A 112 13.02 3.80 -0.64
C ILE A 112 14.42 3.61 -1.21
N GLU A 113 15.33 3.02 -0.44
CA GLU A 113 16.70 2.79 -0.90
C GLU A 113 16.75 1.79 -2.06
N GLU A 114 16.02 0.67 -1.99
CA GLU A 114 15.90 -0.27 -3.12
C GLU A 114 15.34 0.40 -4.39
N LEU A 115 14.33 1.27 -4.23
CA LEU A 115 13.75 2.03 -5.34
C LEU A 115 14.76 3.01 -5.94
N GLN A 116 15.58 3.67 -5.12
CA GLN A 116 16.64 4.58 -5.59
C GLN A 116 17.73 3.80 -6.34
N ASP A 117 18.17 2.67 -5.80
CA ASP A 117 19.18 1.81 -6.42
C ASP A 117 18.68 1.22 -7.74
N TRP A 118 17.41 0.81 -7.79
CA TRP A 118 16.78 0.39 -9.03
C TRP A 118 16.75 1.51 -10.08
N LYS A 119 16.34 2.73 -9.70
CA LYS A 119 16.36 3.91 -10.60
C LYS A 119 17.76 4.19 -11.12
N ARG A 120 18.78 4.09 -10.26
CA ARG A 120 20.18 4.29 -10.65
C ARG A 120 20.64 3.22 -11.65
N ARG A 121 20.32 1.95 -11.42
CA ARG A 121 20.59 0.85 -12.36
C ARG A 121 19.90 1.06 -13.70
N GLN A 122 18.65 1.52 -13.69
CA GLN A 122 17.91 1.86 -14.91
C GLN A 122 18.61 2.96 -15.72
N GLN A 123 19.08 4.04 -15.07
CA GLN A 123 19.84 5.11 -15.73
C GLN A 123 21.12 4.60 -16.39
N ILE A 124 21.84 3.68 -15.73
CA ILE A 124 23.05 3.06 -16.27
C ILE A 124 22.71 2.19 -17.49
N ALA A 125 21.63 1.40 -17.42
CA ALA A 125 21.17 0.60 -18.54
C ALA A 125 20.79 1.46 -19.76
N CYS A 126 20.19 2.64 -19.54
CA CYS A 126 19.84 3.59 -20.61
C CYS A 126 21.05 4.14 -21.40
N ILE A 127 22.26 4.10 -20.83
CA ILE A 127 23.49 4.52 -21.52
C ILE A 127 24.33 3.31 -22.00
N GLY A 128 23.73 2.12 -22.09
CA GLY A 128 24.38 0.90 -22.58
C GLY A 128 25.03 0.04 -21.50
N GLY A 129 24.77 0.30 -20.22
CA GLY A 129 25.17 -0.58 -19.13
C GLY A 129 24.32 -1.86 -19.02
N PRO A 130 24.65 -2.77 -18.08
CA PRO A 130 23.98 -4.06 -17.97
C PRO A 130 22.52 -3.91 -17.50
N LEU A 131 21.59 -4.51 -18.25
CA LEU A 131 20.18 -4.56 -17.88
C LEU A 131 20.00 -5.46 -16.65
N HIS A 132 19.35 -4.95 -15.61
CA HIS A 132 19.03 -5.72 -14.42
C HIS A 132 17.52 -5.99 -14.33
N ASN A 133 17.19 -7.25 -14.07
CA ASN A 133 15.84 -7.66 -13.69
C ASN A 133 15.68 -7.42 -12.17
N GLY A 134 14.58 -6.81 -11.75
CA GLY A 134 14.38 -6.45 -10.34
C GLY A 134 13.18 -5.54 -10.09
N LEU A 135 12.61 -4.95 -11.16
CA LEU A 135 11.35 -4.23 -11.06
C LEU A 135 10.22 -5.13 -10.56
N ASP A 136 10.13 -6.36 -11.05
CA ASP A 136 9.08 -7.31 -10.62
C ASP A 136 9.16 -7.63 -9.13
N GLN A 137 10.36 -7.86 -8.60
CA GLN A 137 10.57 -8.12 -7.16
C GLN A 137 10.14 -6.91 -6.33
N LEU A 138 10.59 -5.72 -6.72
CA LEU A 138 10.24 -4.49 -6.04
C LEU A 138 8.72 -4.24 -6.10
N GLN A 139 8.12 -4.43 -7.27
CA GLN A 139 6.69 -4.29 -7.49
C GLN A 139 5.89 -5.29 -6.65
N ASN A 140 6.33 -6.55 -6.54
CA ASN A 140 5.70 -7.54 -5.67
C ASN A 140 5.79 -7.13 -4.20
N CYS A 141 6.93 -6.61 -3.73
CA CYS A 141 7.09 -6.09 -2.37
C CYS A 141 6.13 -4.92 -2.08
N PHE A 142 6.07 -3.93 -2.98
CA PHE A 142 5.14 -2.80 -2.87
C PHE A 142 3.68 -3.27 -2.91
N THR A 143 3.35 -4.24 -3.76
CA THR A 143 1.99 -4.79 -3.88
C THR A 143 1.56 -5.52 -2.62
N LEU A 144 2.37 -6.45 -2.11
CA LEU A 144 2.07 -7.18 -0.87
C LEU A 144 1.94 -6.24 0.33
N LEU A 145 2.76 -5.19 0.39
CA LEU A 145 2.66 -4.18 1.45
C LEU A 145 1.38 -3.36 1.32
N ALA A 146 0.97 -3.00 0.10
CA ALA A 146 -0.29 -2.31 -0.17
C ALA A 146 -1.49 -3.16 0.28
N GLU A 147 -1.54 -4.42 -0.15
CA GLU A 147 -2.58 -5.38 0.24
C GLU A 147 -2.68 -5.49 1.77
N SER A 148 -1.54 -5.60 2.45
CA SER A 148 -1.46 -5.70 3.91
C SER A 148 -2.02 -4.45 4.60
N LEU A 149 -1.70 -3.25 4.09
CA LEU A 149 -2.24 -1.99 4.62
C LEU A 149 -3.75 -1.83 4.37
N PHE A 150 -4.24 -2.22 3.19
CA PHE A 150 -5.68 -2.20 2.90
C PHE A 150 -6.46 -3.20 3.76
N GLN A 151 -5.89 -4.39 3.97
CA GLN A 151 -6.46 -5.37 4.88
C GLN A 151 -6.50 -4.85 6.31
N LEU A 152 -5.43 -4.19 6.77
CA LEU A 152 -5.38 -3.56 8.09
C LEU A 152 -6.40 -2.42 8.23
N ARG A 153 -6.58 -1.57 7.21
CA ARG A 153 -7.63 -0.54 7.18
C ARG A 153 -9.02 -1.15 7.35
N ARG A 154 -9.35 -2.20 6.59
CA ARG A 154 -10.63 -2.92 6.71
C ARG A 154 -10.84 -3.53 8.09
N GLN A 155 -9.79 -4.07 8.71
CA GLN A 155 -9.87 -4.58 10.09
C GLN A 155 -10.20 -3.46 11.08
N LEU A 156 -9.63 -2.26 10.93
CA LEU A 156 -9.94 -1.10 11.77
C LEU A 156 -11.39 -0.62 11.60
N GLU A 157 -11.92 -0.65 10.38
CA GLU A 157 -13.34 -0.35 10.09
C GLU A 157 -14.27 -1.38 10.76
N LYS A 158 -13.90 -2.67 10.71
CA LYS A 158 -14.66 -3.74 11.38
C LYS A 158 -14.66 -3.61 12.91
N LEU A 159 -13.53 -3.20 13.51
CA LEU A 159 -13.47 -2.93 14.95
C LEU A 159 -14.39 -1.77 15.36
N GLU A 160 -14.56 -0.75 14.50
CA GLU A 160 -15.51 0.34 14.74
C GLU A 160 -16.96 -0.15 14.72
N GLU A 161 -17.32 -1.01 13.76
CA GLU A 161 -18.63 -1.65 13.72
C GLU A 161 -18.90 -2.45 15.01
N GLN A 162 -17.91 -3.22 15.47
CA GLN A 162 -18.01 -4.00 16.70
C GLN A 162 -18.16 -3.11 17.95
N SER A 163 -17.38 -2.02 18.05
CA SER A 163 -17.47 -1.06 19.16
C SER A 163 -18.82 -0.32 19.14
N THR A 164 -19.38 -0.05 17.97
CA THR A 164 -20.73 0.56 17.84
C THR A 164 -21.82 -0.35 18.38
N LYS A 165 -21.71 -1.67 18.18
CA LYS A 165 -22.65 -2.67 18.73
C LYS A 165 -22.53 -2.79 20.24
N MET A 166 -21.31 -2.69 20.78
CA MET A 166 -21.03 -2.84 22.20
C MET A 166 -19.80 -1.99 22.60
N THR A 167 -20.02 -1.00 23.46
CA THR A 167 -18.96 -0.16 24.04
C THR A 167 -19.13 0.01 25.54
N TYR A 168 -18.12 0.57 26.20
CA TYR A 168 -18.07 0.77 27.64
C TYR A 168 -17.14 1.95 27.97
N GLU A 169 -17.24 2.44 29.20
CA GLU A 169 -16.36 3.51 29.70
C GLU A 169 -14.89 3.08 29.64
N GLY A 170 -14.07 3.85 28.91
CA GLY A 170 -12.66 3.54 28.69
C GLY A 170 -12.39 2.50 27.59
N ASP A 171 -13.35 2.22 26.70
CA ASP A 171 -13.14 1.40 25.51
C ASP A 171 -11.95 1.93 24.68
N PRO A 172 -10.90 1.11 24.44
CA PRO A 172 -9.72 1.56 23.70
C PRO A 172 -9.99 1.77 22.21
N ILE A 173 -11.05 1.18 21.63
CA ILE A 173 -11.31 1.25 20.19
C ILE A 173 -11.58 2.69 19.75
N PRO A 174 -12.60 3.42 20.28
CA PRO A 174 -12.86 4.79 19.86
C PRO A 174 -11.67 5.74 20.07
N LEU A 175 -10.88 5.49 21.12
CA LEU A 175 -9.74 6.34 21.49
C LEU A 175 -8.53 6.17 20.57
N GLN A 176 -8.17 4.93 20.20
CA GLN A 176 -6.93 4.65 19.46
C GLN A 176 -7.15 4.47 17.96
N ARG A 177 -8.34 4.02 17.55
CA ARG A 177 -8.63 3.67 16.15
C ARG A 177 -8.45 4.85 15.22
N MET A 178 -8.93 6.04 15.57
CA MET A 178 -8.83 7.22 14.69
C MET A 178 -7.38 7.50 14.30
N HIS A 179 -6.48 7.55 15.29
CA HIS A 179 -5.07 7.77 15.07
C HIS A 179 -4.42 6.65 14.25
N LEU A 180 -4.79 5.38 14.48
CA LEU A 180 -4.31 4.28 13.66
C LEU A 180 -4.78 4.37 12.21
N LEU A 181 -6.05 4.70 11.99
CA LEU A 181 -6.63 4.85 10.65
C LEU A 181 -5.96 5.98 9.87
N GLU A 182 -5.71 7.12 10.51
CA GLU A 182 -4.95 8.23 9.92
C GLU A 182 -3.55 7.79 9.49
N ARG A 183 -2.84 7.07 10.36
CA ARG A 183 -1.49 6.57 10.04
C ARG A 183 -1.50 5.54 8.91
N VAL A 184 -2.44 4.59 8.92
CA VAL A 184 -2.59 3.61 7.83
C VAL A 184 -2.90 4.32 6.51
N THR A 185 -3.82 5.27 6.53
CA THR A 185 -4.20 6.06 5.33
C THR A 185 -3.01 6.84 4.78
N PHE A 186 -2.22 7.47 5.66
CA PHE A 186 -1.00 8.16 5.28
C PHE A 186 0.04 7.22 4.64
N LEU A 187 0.23 6.02 5.21
CA LEU A 187 1.13 5.01 4.66
C LEU A 187 0.67 4.54 3.27
N ILE A 188 -0.63 4.25 3.11
CA ILE A 188 -1.21 3.87 1.82
C ILE A 188 -0.97 4.97 0.78
N TYR A 189 -1.27 6.23 1.12
CA TYR A 189 -1.03 7.37 0.25
C TYR A 189 0.45 7.52 -0.15
N ASN A 190 1.38 7.37 0.80
CA ASN A 190 2.81 7.42 0.51
C ASN A 190 3.31 6.25 -0.35
N LEU A 191 2.68 5.09 -0.22
CA LEU A 191 2.96 3.93 -1.06
C LEU A 191 2.50 4.19 -2.50
N PHE A 192 1.28 4.73 -2.66
CA PHE A 192 0.76 5.15 -3.96
C PHE A 192 1.63 6.22 -4.60
N LYS A 193 2.20 7.16 -3.83
CA LYS A 193 3.19 8.12 -4.35
C LYS A 193 4.39 7.51 -5.04
N LYS A 194 4.70 6.25 -4.74
CA LYS A 194 5.86 5.54 -5.26
C LYS A 194 5.50 4.62 -6.44
N LEU A 195 4.19 4.50 -6.80
CA LEU A 195 3.59 3.91 -8.02
C LEU A 195 4.27 2.64 -8.58
N LEU A 196 4.49 1.64 -7.74
CA LEU A 196 4.91 0.30 -8.17
C LEU A 196 3.96 -0.76 -7.60
N ILE A 197 2.65 -0.67 -7.91
CA ILE A 197 1.64 -1.54 -7.31
C ILE A 197 0.84 -2.26 -8.40
N LYS A 198 0.61 -3.56 -8.25
CA LYS A 198 -0.36 -4.34 -9.04
C LYS A 198 -1.68 -4.42 -8.28
N LEU A 199 -2.58 -3.48 -8.50
CA LEU A 199 -3.94 -3.53 -7.95
C LEU A 199 -4.94 -3.59 -9.10
N PRO A 200 -5.58 -4.75 -9.36
CA PRO A 200 -6.67 -4.91 -10.31
C PRO A 200 -7.80 -3.89 -10.12
N GLU A 201 -8.05 -3.50 -8.87
CA GLU A 201 -9.10 -2.56 -8.47
C GLU A 201 -8.90 -1.17 -9.08
N LEU A 202 -7.67 -0.78 -9.41
CA LEU A 202 -7.34 0.53 -9.97
C LEU A 202 -7.28 0.56 -11.51
N ASN A 203 -7.61 -0.56 -12.16
CA ASN A 203 -7.59 -0.66 -13.61
C ASN A 203 -8.56 0.37 -14.24
N TYR A 204 -8.05 1.22 -15.13
CA TYR A 204 -8.75 2.35 -15.74
C TYR A 204 -9.23 3.47 -14.80
N GLN A 205 -8.96 3.40 -13.49
CA GLN A 205 -9.40 4.41 -12.53
C GLN A 205 -8.41 5.57 -12.42
N VAL A 206 -7.11 5.29 -12.52
CA VAL A 206 -6.06 6.32 -12.42
C VAL A 206 -5.75 6.90 -13.79
N LYS A 207 -5.97 8.21 -13.99
CA LYS A 207 -5.51 8.92 -15.18
C LYS A 207 -4.14 9.53 -14.93
N VAL A 208 -3.35 9.55 -16.00
CA VAL A 208 -2.01 10.12 -16.01
C VAL A 208 -1.96 11.19 -17.08
N LYS A 209 -1.43 12.36 -16.73
CA LYS A 209 -1.14 13.44 -17.66
C LYS A 209 0.37 13.59 -17.88
N ALA A 210 0.82 13.40 -19.11
CA ALA A 210 2.16 13.76 -19.55
C ALA A 210 2.24 15.28 -19.81
N SER A 211 3.31 15.90 -19.35
CA SER A 211 3.61 17.32 -19.59
C SER A 211 5.12 17.54 -19.73
N ILE A 212 5.49 18.61 -20.43
CA ILE A 212 6.88 19.08 -20.55
C ILE A 212 6.98 20.40 -19.79
N ASP A 213 8.09 20.61 -19.09
CA ASP A 213 8.34 21.79 -18.27
C ASP A 213 8.26 23.10 -19.08
N ASN A 214 7.50 24.08 -18.58
CA ASN A 214 7.21 25.37 -19.23
C ASN A 214 8.45 26.27 -19.38
N ASN A 215 9.58 25.92 -18.77
CA ASN A 215 10.82 26.70 -18.82
C ASN A 215 11.42 26.83 -20.22
N ARG A 216 11.02 25.97 -21.16
CA ARG A 216 11.43 26.04 -22.55
C ARG A 216 10.16 25.88 -23.36
N ARG A 217 9.78 26.92 -24.12
CA ARG A 217 8.65 27.04 -25.07
C ARG A 217 8.39 25.78 -25.93
N PHE A 218 7.97 24.69 -25.33
CA PHE A 218 7.75 23.40 -25.96
C PHE A 218 6.39 22.90 -25.51
N VAL A 219 5.52 22.66 -26.48
CA VAL A 219 4.17 22.14 -26.23
C VAL A 219 4.14 20.67 -26.59
N LEU A 220 3.71 19.85 -25.63
CA LEU A 220 3.46 18.43 -25.85
C LEU A 220 2.12 18.28 -26.60
N CYS A 221 2.19 17.74 -27.80
CA CYS A 221 1.07 17.49 -28.69
C CYS A 221 0.77 15.98 -28.75
N GLY A 222 -0.51 15.65 -29.00
CA GLY A 222 -1.02 14.27 -29.02
C GLY A 222 -1.83 13.92 -27.77
N THR A 223 -2.12 12.63 -27.60
CA THR A 223 -2.86 12.09 -26.45
C THR A 223 -1.96 12.06 -25.22
N HIS A 224 -1.91 13.19 -24.52
CA HIS A 224 -1.07 13.42 -23.35
C HIS A 224 -1.81 13.16 -22.02
N VAL A 225 -3.06 12.70 -22.06
CA VAL A 225 -3.80 12.18 -20.90
C VAL A 225 -4.28 10.77 -21.23
N LYS A 226 -3.99 9.81 -20.36
CA LYS A 226 -4.37 8.40 -20.57
C LYS A 226 -4.59 7.68 -19.25
N ALA A 227 -5.60 6.82 -19.19
CA ALA A 227 -5.84 5.96 -18.02
C ALA A 227 -4.80 4.84 -17.94
N MET A 228 -4.40 4.50 -16.72
CA MET A 228 -3.52 3.37 -16.45
C MET A 228 -4.31 2.06 -16.63
N SER A 229 -3.71 1.07 -17.30
CA SER A 229 -4.32 -0.23 -17.56
C SER A 229 -3.35 -1.38 -17.30
N ILE A 230 -3.91 -2.52 -16.95
CA ILE A 230 -3.18 -3.78 -16.77
C ILE A 230 -2.89 -4.45 -18.12
N GLU A 231 -3.71 -4.20 -19.13
CA GLU A 231 -3.64 -4.80 -20.47
C GLU A 231 -2.39 -4.39 -21.26
N GLU A 232 -1.80 -3.23 -20.91
CA GLU A 232 -0.64 -2.68 -21.61
C GLU A 232 0.68 -3.34 -21.23
N SER A 233 0.69 -4.14 -20.15
CA SER A 233 1.90 -4.79 -19.64
C SER A 233 1.85 -6.31 -19.84
N SER A 234 3.00 -6.91 -20.17
CA SER A 234 3.11 -8.36 -20.35
C SER A 234 3.07 -9.16 -19.05
N ASN A 235 3.15 -8.50 -17.89
CA ASN A 235 3.25 -9.11 -16.56
C ASN A 235 2.07 -8.74 -15.64
N GLY A 236 0.99 -8.19 -16.19
CA GLY A 236 -0.21 -7.79 -15.43
C GLY A 236 0.02 -6.61 -14.48
N SER A 237 1.04 -5.80 -14.73
CA SER A 237 1.28 -4.53 -14.04
C SER A 237 0.33 -3.43 -14.47
N LEU A 238 -0.14 -2.64 -13.51
CA LEU A 238 -0.82 -1.39 -13.80
C LEU A 238 0.20 -0.42 -14.43
N SER A 239 0.01 -0.10 -15.71
CA SER A 239 0.96 0.72 -16.48
C SER A 239 0.24 1.64 -17.47
N VAL A 240 0.93 2.69 -17.92
CA VAL A 240 0.44 3.56 -18.98
C VAL A 240 1.56 3.82 -19.97
N GLU A 241 1.31 3.52 -21.23
CA GLU A 241 2.23 3.85 -22.32
C GLU A 241 1.67 5.00 -23.16
N PHE A 242 2.42 6.09 -23.22
CA PHE A 242 2.14 7.18 -24.15
C PHE A 242 2.88 6.94 -25.47
N ARG A 243 2.10 6.69 -26.53
CA ARG A 243 2.59 6.63 -27.92
C ARG A 243 2.15 7.89 -28.65
N HIS A 244 2.84 8.22 -29.74
CA HIS A 244 2.48 9.36 -30.62
C HIS A 244 2.53 10.75 -29.95
N LEU A 245 3.33 10.90 -28.89
CA LEU A 245 3.62 12.22 -28.33
C LEU A 245 4.66 12.94 -29.18
N VAL A 246 4.40 14.23 -29.46
CA VAL A 246 5.30 15.11 -30.22
C VAL A 246 5.53 16.37 -29.40
N SER A 247 6.77 16.88 -29.37
CA SER A 247 7.05 18.19 -28.78
C SER A 247 7.28 19.22 -29.87
N LEU A 248 6.55 20.34 -29.79
CA LEU A 248 6.66 21.45 -30.75
C LEU A 248 7.19 22.70 -30.04
N ALA A 249 8.22 23.33 -30.62
CA ALA A 249 8.70 24.61 -30.12
C ALA A 249 7.68 25.73 -30.47
N GLU A 250 7.18 26.49 -29.48
CA GLU A 250 6.14 27.53 -29.69
C GLU A 250 6.57 28.64 -30.66
N LYS A 251 7.87 28.75 -30.96
CA LYS A 251 8.43 29.73 -31.90
C LYS A 251 8.21 29.40 -33.39
N LEU A 252 7.69 28.22 -33.73
CA LEU A 252 7.46 27.79 -35.11
C LEU A 252 5.96 27.76 -35.46
N HIS A 253 5.25 28.88 -35.30
CA HIS A 253 3.91 29.05 -35.88
C HIS A 253 3.92 29.28 -37.40
N GLY A 254 5.07 29.15 -38.06
CA GLY A 254 5.17 29.17 -39.52
C GLY A 254 6.32 28.31 -39.98
N LEU A 255 6.00 27.26 -40.74
CA LEU A 255 6.92 26.36 -41.44
C LEU A 255 7.79 25.46 -40.55
N PHE A 256 7.43 24.17 -40.49
CA PHE A 256 8.25 23.00 -40.83
C PHE A 256 7.61 21.76 -40.18
N LEU A 257 6.94 20.94 -40.99
CA LEU A 257 6.72 19.52 -40.70
C LEU A 257 8.08 18.82 -40.87
N SER A 258 8.91 18.83 -39.83
CA SER A 258 10.01 17.90 -39.72
C SER A 258 9.65 16.85 -38.68
N SER A 259 9.29 15.66 -39.16
CA SER A 259 9.27 14.44 -38.35
C SER A 259 10.69 14.21 -37.81
N GLN A 260 10.96 14.68 -36.60
CA GLN A 260 12.19 14.38 -35.88
C GLN A 260 11.84 13.84 -34.49
N ILE A 261 12.26 12.60 -34.29
CA ILE A 261 12.20 11.82 -33.07
C ILE A 261 12.70 12.69 -31.92
N LEU A 262 11.81 13.00 -30.99
CA LEU A 262 12.16 13.67 -29.75
C LEU A 262 12.96 12.69 -28.90
N HIS A 263 14.28 12.79 -28.97
CA HIS A 263 15.20 12.12 -28.05
C HIS A 263 15.07 12.76 -26.65
N ILE A 264 14.02 12.41 -25.93
CA ILE A 264 14.04 12.43 -24.47
C ILE A 264 14.66 11.08 -24.09
N PHE A 265 15.79 11.11 -23.38
CA PHE A 265 16.57 9.91 -22.99
C PHE A 265 15.70 8.81 -22.38
N SER A 266 15.24 7.90 -23.22
CA SER A 266 14.80 6.55 -22.91
C SER A 266 14.86 5.74 -24.21
N ASN A 267 16.07 5.48 -24.71
CA ASN A 267 16.26 4.57 -25.83
C ASN A 267 16.61 3.19 -25.30
N ARG A 268 15.63 2.29 -25.27
CA ARG A 268 15.92 0.91 -25.68
C ARG A 268 16.04 0.90 -27.20
N PRO A 269 17.06 0.29 -27.80
CA PRO A 269 16.90 -0.28 -29.13
C PRO A 269 16.07 -1.57 -28.95
N TYR A 270 14.94 -1.65 -29.64
CA TYR A 270 13.99 -2.77 -29.65
C TYR A 270 13.02 -2.86 -28.46
N GLY A 271 11.80 -2.35 -28.68
CA GLY A 271 10.59 -2.76 -27.97
C GLY A 271 10.30 -2.10 -26.60
N SER A 272 9.17 -1.38 -26.54
CA SER A 272 8.40 -0.93 -25.37
C SER A 272 8.88 0.30 -24.58
N GLY A 273 8.03 1.34 -24.58
CA GLY A 273 7.65 2.13 -23.41
C GLY A 273 8.57 3.24 -22.92
N TYR A 274 8.17 4.49 -23.16
CA TYR A 274 8.67 5.65 -22.39
C TYR A 274 8.06 5.63 -20.97
N PHE A 275 8.88 5.45 -19.92
CA PHE A 275 8.43 5.64 -18.54
C PHE A 275 8.42 7.14 -18.21
N VAL A 276 7.22 7.74 -18.17
CA VAL A 276 7.00 9.14 -17.78
C VAL A 276 6.84 9.23 -16.26
N LYS A 277 7.46 10.24 -15.63
CA LYS A 277 7.29 10.57 -14.22
C LYS A 277 5.90 11.17 -14.03
N CYS A 278 4.97 10.43 -13.42
CA CYS A 278 3.61 10.88 -13.15
C CYS A 278 3.55 11.67 -11.84
N PHE A 279 2.93 12.86 -11.89
CA PHE A 279 2.51 13.64 -10.73
C PHE A 279 1.09 13.20 -10.31
N LEU A 280 0.82 13.20 -9.00
CA LEU A 280 -0.33 12.58 -8.35
C LEU A 280 -1.23 13.63 -7.70
N ASP A 281 -2.11 14.23 -8.50
CA ASP A 281 -3.20 15.05 -7.97
C ASP A 281 -4.55 14.29 -7.94
N GLU A 282 -4.71 13.17 -8.68
CA GLU A 282 -6.00 12.44 -8.78
C GLU A 282 -6.20 11.27 -7.80
N ILE A 283 -5.16 10.78 -7.08
CA ILE A 283 -5.35 9.66 -6.12
C ILE A 283 -6.02 10.11 -4.80
N ARG A 284 -5.99 11.41 -4.48
CA ARG A 284 -6.67 11.92 -3.27
C ARG A 284 -8.18 11.68 -3.34
N ASP A 285 -8.77 11.84 -4.52
CA ASP A 285 -10.23 11.81 -4.68
C ASP A 285 -10.80 10.37 -4.69
N HIS A 286 -9.99 9.32 -4.81
CA HIS A 286 -10.43 7.91 -4.71
C HIS A 286 -10.14 7.27 -3.35
N MET A 287 -9.44 7.95 -2.46
CA MET A 287 -9.14 7.46 -1.11
C MET A 287 -10.13 7.98 -0.05
N GLU A 288 -10.98 8.94 -0.45
CA GLU A 288 -12.02 9.59 0.36
C GLU A 288 -13.45 9.04 0.12
N GLU A 289 -13.61 8.03 -0.75
CA GLU A 289 -14.82 7.18 -0.84
C GLU A 289 -14.64 5.86 -0.10
#